data_AF-A0A554X209-F1
#
_entry.id   AF-A0A554X209-F1
#
_cell.length_a   1.000
_cell.length_b   1.000
_cell.length_c   1.000
_cell.angle_alpha   90.00
_cell.angle_beta   90.00
_cell.angle_gamma   90.00
#
_symmetry.space_group_name_H-M   'P 1'
#
loop_
_entity.id
_entity.type
_entity.pdbx_description
1 polymer ?
#
loop_
_entity_poly.entity_id
_entity_poly.type
_entity_poly.pdbx_seq_one_letter_code
_entity_poly.pdbx_strand_id
1 'polypeptide(L)'
;MGLAPTNDPCNKEQTLIWTEWGRLTRFLESARIAFARESQLWESLELADASSAKIRTENGKATYQVSLEQHRQAVSDTWLLNASILLSYYALAEAAAADKLGLDDVTDVGGIEVWGQRLLDAAAANWHDVKDGKAGAVEVAVVRNAIAHGDRTYTQRSINRLQAAGVQVSVSPGAPLQLDYTALHEYRARLKSLLRVGQVRGAVGDGES
;
A
#
# COMPACT_ATOMS: atom_id res chain seq x y z
N MET A 1 29.94 44.51 -7.14
CA MET A 1 28.67 44.19 -7.83
C MET A 1 28.89 42.86 -8.53
N GLY A 2 28.41 41.70 -8.08
CA GLY A 2 27.20 41.42 -7.33
C GLY A 2 26.32 40.51 -8.17
N LEU A 3 26.70 39.24 -8.33
CA LEU A 3 25.82 38.17 -8.75
C LEU A 3 26.03 37.02 -7.77
N ALA A 4 25.11 36.91 -6.81
CA ALA A 4 25.03 35.82 -5.87
C ALA A 4 24.53 34.56 -6.60
N PRO A 5 25.10 33.38 -6.34
CA PRO A 5 24.48 32.13 -6.74
C PRO A 5 23.25 31.87 -5.86
N THR A 6 22.19 31.49 -6.55
CA THR A 6 20.87 30.99 -6.15
C THR A 6 20.80 30.29 -4.80
N ASN A 7 19.80 30.73 -4.02
CA ASN A 7 19.33 30.18 -2.76
C ASN A 7 19.08 28.65 -2.79
N ASP A 8 19.76 27.99 -1.85
CA ASP A 8 19.22 27.07 -0.86
C ASP A 8 18.67 25.67 -1.30
N PRO A 9 19.42 24.57 -1.05
CA PRO A 9 18.97 23.19 -1.26
C PRO A 9 18.11 22.62 -0.10
N CYS A 10 17.62 23.47 0.81
CA CYS A 10 16.86 23.06 2.00
C CYS A 10 15.34 23.26 1.87
N ASN A 11 14.78 23.10 0.66
CA ASN A 11 13.33 23.01 0.47
C ASN A 11 12.99 21.61 -0.03
N LYS A 12 13.32 20.59 0.78
CA LYS A 12 12.93 19.20 0.50
C LYS A 12 11.41 19.13 0.51
N GLU A 13 10.87 18.89 -0.68
CA GLU A 13 9.48 18.70 -1.02
C GLU A 13 8.72 17.90 0.05
N GLN A 14 8.01 18.60 0.94
CA GLN A 14 6.89 18.02 1.66
C GLN A 14 5.80 17.70 0.62
N THR A 15 5.95 16.56 -0.05
CA THR A 15 4.89 16.04 -0.91
C THR A 15 3.71 15.74 -0.01
N LEU A 16 2.64 16.52 -0.17
CA LEU A 16 1.44 16.41 0.65
C LEU A 16 0.89 14.98 0.54
N ILE A 17 0.56 14.39 1.69
CA ILE A 17 0.00 13.04 1.81
C ILE A 17 -1.08 12.73 0.75
N TRP A 18 -1.99 13.68 0.48
CA TRP A 18 -3.09 13.46 -0.47
C TRP A 18 -2.65 13.51 -1.94
N THR A 19 -1.61 14.29 -2.26
CA THR A 19 -0.97 14.28 -3.58
C THR A 19 -0.34 12.92 -3.84
N GLU A 20 0.40 12.41 -2.86
CA GLU A 20 1.07 11.12 -2.94
C GLU A 20 0.07 9.95 -2.95
N TRP A 21 -0.98 10.04 -2.14
CA TRP A 21 -2.11 9.10 -2.17
C TRP A 21 -2.75 9.03 -3.55
N GLY A 22 -2.93 10.19 -4.20
CA GLY A 22 -3.43 10.30 -5.57
C GLY A 22 -2.47 9.71 -6.60
N ARG A 23 -1.16 9.94 -6.44
CA ARG A 23 -0.11 9.35 -7.29
C ARG A 23 -0.13 7.83 -7.22
N LEU A 24 -0.15 7.25 -6.02
CA LEU A 24 -0.26 5.80 -5.81
C LEU A 24 -1.57 5.24 -6.40
N THR A 25 -2.67 6.00 -6.33
CA THR A 25 -3.95 5.57 -6.91
C THR A 25 -3.84 5.45 -8.43
N ARG A 26 -3.31 6.49 -9.09
CA ARG A 26 -3.11 6.49 -10.54
C ARG A 26 -2.13 5.41 -10.99
N PHE A 27 -1.07 5.18 -10.22
CA PHE A 27 -0.13 4.09 -10.47
C PHE A 27 -0.82 2.72 -10.40
N LEU A 28 -1.60 2.44 -9.35
CA LEU A 28 -2.36 1.19 -9.24
C LEU A 28 -3.28 0.98 -10.44
N GLU A 29 -4.12 1.97 -10.79
CA GLU A 29 -5.06 1.81 -11.90
C GLU A 29 -4.33 1.61 -13.24
N SER A 30 -3.25 2.37 -13.46
CA SER A 30 -2.45 2.24 -14.69
C SER A 30 -1.76 0.87 -14.77
N ALA A 31 -1.20 0.39 -13.65
CA ALA A 31 -0.54 -0.92 -13.58
C ALA A 31 -1.54 -2.06 -13.84
N ARG A 32 -2.75 -1.98 -13.29
CA ARG A 32 -3.81 -2.97 -13.54
C ARG A 32 -4.19 -3.04 -15.02
N ILE A 33 -4.36 -1.89 -15.67
CA ILE A 33 -4.66 -1.83 -17.11
C ILE A 33 -3.49 -2.42 -17.91
N ALA A 34 -2.25 -2.08 -17.57
CA ALA A 34 -1.07 -2.59 -18.26
C ALA A 34 -0.95 -4.11 -18.12
N PHE A 35 -1.12 -4.66 -16.92
CA PHE A 35 -1.03 -6.10 -16.65
C PHE A 35 -2.13 -6.87 -17.37
N ALA A 36 -3.37 -6.36 -17.35
CA ALA A 36 -4.49 -6.97 -18.06
C ALA A 36 -4.25 -6.99 -19.59
N ARG A 37 -3.76 -5.88 -20.16
CA ARG A 37 -3.43 -5.79 -21.59
C ARG A 37 -2.31 -6.75 -21.98
N GLU A 38 -1.25 -6.81 -21.17
CA GLU A 38 -0.11 -7.70 -21.39
C GLU A 38 -0.53 -9.17 -21.33
N SER A 39 -1.34 -9.53 -20.33
CA SER A 39 -1.88 -10.89 -20.21
C SER A 39 -2.75 -11.29 -21.42
N GLN A 40 -3.68 -10.40 -21.82
CA GLN A 40 -4.53 -10.61 -23.00
C GLN A 40 -3.72 -10.75 -24.30
N LEU A 41 -2.67 -9.95 -24.47
CA LEU A 41 -1.79 -10.03 -25.63
C LEU A 41 -1.18 -11.43 -25.75
N TRP A 42 -0.55 -11.93 -24.67
CA TRP A 42 0.10 -13.23 -24.68
C TRP A 42 -0.87 -14.41 -24.73
N GLU A 43 -2.12 -14.22 -24.29
CA GLU A 43 -3.19 -15.21 -24.48
C GLU A 43 -3.66 -15.31 -25.93
N SER A 44 -3.66 -14.19 -26.66
CA SER A 44 -4.18 -14.12 -28.04
C SER A 44 -3.19 -14.58 -29.12
N LEU A 45 -1.90 -14.71 -28.79
CA LEU A 45 -0.85 -15.02 -29.76
C LEU A 45 -0.77 -16.53 -30.03
N GLU A 46 -1.06 -16.93 -31.27
CA GLU A 46 -0.81 -18.28 -31.77
C GLU A 46 0.67 -18.44 -32.15
N LEU A 47 1.49 -18.92 -31.22
CA LEU A 47 2.89 -19.22 -31.46
C LEU A 47 3.05 -20.66 -31.95
N ALA A 48 3.76 -20.85 -33.07
CA ALA A 48 4.07 -22.17 -33.62
C ALA A 48 4.79 -23.10 -32.62
N ASP A 49 5.61 -22.53 -31.73
CA ASP A 49 6.19 -23.23 -30.59
C ASP A 49 6.23 -22.30 -29.35
N ALA A 50 5.10 -22.24 -28.65
CA ALA A 50 4.98 -21.47 -27.41
C ALA A 50 5.90 -21.97 -26.28
N SER A 51 6.31 -23.24 -26.32
CA SER A 51 7.06 -23.88 -25.24
C SER A 51 8.53 -23.45 -25.20
N SER A 52 9.11 -23.09 -26.35
CA SER A 52 10.47 -22.57 -26.45
C SER A 52 10.55 -21.05 -26.46
N ALA A 53 9.41 -20.35 -26.56
CA ALA A 53 9.34 -18.90 -26.59
C ALA A 53 9.88 -18.26 -25.29
N LYS A 54 10.65 -17.18 -25.45
CA LYS A 54 11.27 -16.44 -24.34
C LYS A 54 11.02 -14.95 -24.48
N ILE A 55 10.77 -14.30 -23.35
CA ILE A 55 10.76 -12.85 -23.24
C ILE A 55 12.16 -12.41 -22.86
N ARG A 56 12.71 -11.46 -23.61
CA ARG A 56 14.01 -10.86 -23.34
C ARG A 56 13.90 -9.35 -23.37
N THR A 57 14.45 -8.71 -22.35
CA THR A 57 14.62 -7.25 -22.33
C THR A 57 16.02 -6.89 -21.86
N GLU A 58 16.54 -5.79 -22.39
CA GLU A 58 17.86 -5.26 -22.08
C GLU A 58 17.70 -3.89 -21.41
N ASN A 59 18.13 -3.80 -20.15
CA ASN A 59 18.07 -2.58 -19.35
C ASN A 59 19.51 -2.15 -19.00
N GLY A 60 20.14 -1.44 -19.92
CA GLY A 60 21.54 -1.02 -19.79
C GLY A 60 22.49 -2.22 -19.80
N LYS A 61 23.10 -2.53 -18.65
CA LYS A 61 24.04 -3.67 -18.50
C LYS A 61 23.38 -4.98 -18.05
N ALA A 62 22.09 -4.94 -17.72
CA ALA A 62 21.36 -6.12 -17.25
C ALA A 62 20.45 -6.67 -18.35
N THR A 63 20.52 -7.98 -18.56
CA THR A 63 19.61 -8.71 -19.43
C THR A 63 18.65 -9.52 -18.58
N TYR A 64 17.36 -9.30 -18.74
CA TYR A 64 16.32 -10.15 -18.17
C TYR A 64 15.81 -11.10 -19.26
N GLN A 65 15.74 -12.39 -18.94
CA GLN A 65 15.24 -13.41 -19.86
C GLN A 65 14.48 -14.49 -19.09
N VAL A 66 13.25 -14.80 -19.53
CA VAL A 66 12.38 -15.82 -18.93
C VAL A 66 11.60 -16.57 -20.01
N SER A 67 11.04 -17.73 -19.68
CA SER A 67 10.08 -18.38 -20.59
C SER A 67 8.79 -17.56 -20.70
N LEU A 68 8.06 -17.74 -21.81
CA LEU A 68 6.75 -17.12 -21.97
C LEU A 68 5.79 -17.50 -20.82
N GLU A 69 5.80 -18.74 -20.38
CA GLU A 69 4.97 -19.21 -19.26
C GLU A 69 5.28 -18.47 -17.95
N GLN A 70 6.56 -18.30 -17.62
CA GLN A 70 6.97 -17.55 -16.43
C GLN A 70 6.55 -16.08 -16.51
N HIS A 71 6.65 -15.47 -17.70
CA HIS A 71 6.17 -14.10 -17.92
C HIS A 71 4.67 -14.00 -17.71
N ARG A 72 3.88 -14.93 -18.29
CA ARG A 72 2.42 -14.99 -18.14
C ARG A 72 2.00 -15.13 -16.69
N GLN A 73 2.67 -16.00 -15.93
CA GLN A 73 2.45 -16.15 -14.49
C GLN A 73 2.74 -14.84 -13.74
N ALA A 74 3.85 -14.17 -14.05
CA ALA A 74 4.25 -12.93 -13.40
C ALA A 74 3.24 -11.78 -13.65
N VAL A 75 2.79 -11.59 -14.90
CA VAL A 75 1.83 -10.50 -15.23
C VAL A 75 0.41 -10.81 -14.76
N SER A 76 0.10 -12.08 -14.50
CA SER A 76 -1.18 -12.52 -13.95
C SER A 76 -1.19 -12.58 -12.42
N ASP A 77 -0.04 -12.39 -11.75
CA ASP A 77 0.04 -12.34 -10.28
C ASP A 77 -0.47 -10.98 -9.76
N THR A 78 -1.80 -10.82 -9.79
CA THR A 78 -2.47 -9.63 -9.25
C THR A 78 -2.28 -9.50 -7.74
N TRP A 79 -2.03 -10.62 -7.04
CA TRP A 79 -1.79 -10.60 -5.60
C TRP A 79 -0.51 -9.84 -5.29
N LEU A 80 0.58 -10.10 -6.01
CA LEU A 80 1.86 -9.41 -5.80
C LEU A 80 1.76 -7.91 -6.12
N LEU A 81 1.03 -7.54 -7.17
CA LEU A 81 0.71 -6.14 -7.46
C LEU A 81 -0.03 -5.50 -6.29
N ASN A 82 -1.11 -6.11 -5.82
CA ASN A 82 -1.93 -5.56 -4.72
C ASN A 82 -1.14 -5.48 -3.41
N ALA A 83 -0.30 -6.48 -3.11
CA ALA A 83 0.56 -6.53 -1.93
C ALA A 83 1.57 -5.37 -1.92
N SER A 84 2.23 -5.13 -3.06
CA SER A 84 3.20 -4.03 -3.22
C SER A 84 2.54 -2.66 -3.03
N ILE A 85 1.30 -2.52 -3.50
CA ILE A 85 0.52 -1.29 -3.36
C ILE A 85 0.06 -1.10 -1.91
N LEU A 86 -0.40 -2.16 -1.24
CA LEU A 86 -0.78 -2.09 0.17
C LEU A 86 0.39 -1.66 1.06
N LEU A 87 1.58 -2.25 0.85
CA LEU A 87 2.81 -1.85 1.55
C LEU A 87 3.10 -0.36 1.36
N SER A 88 2.97 0.13 0.13
CA SER A 88 3.21 1.54 -0.20
C SER A 88 2.22 2.49 0.47
N TYR A 89 0.92 2.15 0.47
CA TYR A 89 -0.11 2.95 1.15
C TYR A 89 0.05 2.95 2.67
N TYR A 90 0.41 1.81 3.25
CA TYR A 90 0.59 1.69 4.67
C TYR A 90 1.83 2.48 5.14
N ALA A 91 2.96 2.36 4.44
CA ALA A 91 4.15 3.16 4.72
C ALA A 91 3.89 4.66 4.59
N LEU A 92 3.13 5.07 3.57
CA LEU A 92 2.70 6.45 3.40
C LEU A 92 1.81 6.94 4.57
N ALA A 93 0.92 6.09 5.07
CA ALA A 93 0.09 6.40 6.24
C ALA A 93 0.92 6.51 7.53
N GLU A 94 1.90 5.63 7.72
CA GLU A 94 2.84 5.67 8.86
C GLU A 94 3.64 6.97 8.85
N ALA A 95 4.25 7.33 7.72
CA ALA A 95 5.01 8.57 7.59
C ALA A 95 4.14 9.81 7.88
N ALA A 96 2.94 9.88 7.32
CA ALA A 96 2.05 11.02 7.54
C ALA A 96 1.55 11.12 8.99
N ALA A 97 1.36 9.98 9.66
CA ALA A 97 1.06 9.95 11.09
C ALA A 97 2.27 10.40 11.93
N ALA A 98 3.49 10.03 11.54
CA ALA A 98 4.73 10.45 12.20
C ALA A 98 4.89 11.97 12.13
N ASP A 99 4.76 12.53 10.93
CA ASP A 99 4.81 13.97 10.68
C ASP A 99 3.78 14.72 11.53
N LYS A 100 2.54 14.22 11.58
CA LYS A 100 1.45 14.84 12.35
C LYS A 100 1.69 14.79 13.86
N LEU A 101 2.30 13.71 14.36
CA LEU A 101 2.57 13.50 15.78
C LEU A 101 3.92 14.09 16.23
N GLY A 102 4.73 14.61 15.30
CA GLY A 102 6.08 15.10 15.59
C GLY A 102 7.04 13.99 16.02
N LEU A 103 6.91 12.81 15.41
CA LEU A 103 7.75 11.63 15.65
C LEU A 103 8.66 11.39 14.44
N ASP A 104 9.85 10.85 14.69
CA ASP A 104 10.74 10.41 13.60
C ASP A 104 10.18 9.15 12.90
N ASP A 105 9.59 8.23 13.68
CA ASP A 105 8.89 7.04 13.20
C ASP A 105 7.71 6.70 14.14
N VAL A 106 6.52 6.43 13.59
CA VAL A 106 5.37 5.95 14.37
C VAL A 106 5.51 4.50 14.82
N THR A 107 6.36 3.71 14.18
CA THR A 107 6.55 2.31 14.57
C THR A 107 7.25 2.18 15.92
N ASP A 108 8.07 3.18 16.30
CA ASP A 108 8.71 3.27 17.61
C ASP A 108 7.70 3.40 18.76
N VAL A 109 6.53 3.97 18.48
CA VAL A 109 5.47 4.11 19.49
C VAL A 109 4.51 2.92 19.52
N GLY A 110 4.59 2.00 18.56
CA GLY A 110 3.83 0.75 18.52
C GLY A 110 3.10 0.51 17.20
N GLY A 111 2.19 -0.48 17.20
CA GLY A 111 1.36 -0.78 16.04
C GLY A 111 0.27 0.27 15.75
N ILE A 112 -0.51 0.05 14.69
CA ILE A 112 -1.62 0.93 14.27
C ILE A 112 -2.63 1.22 15.39
N GLU A 113 -2.78 0.29 16.33
CA GLU A 113 -3.61 0.47 17.51
C GLU A 113 -3.12 1.62 18.39
N VAL A 114 -1.80 1.78 18.51
CA VAL A 114 -1.18 2.75 19.41
C VAL A 114 -0.96 4.08 18.71
N TRP A 115 -0.30 4.08 17.55
CA TRP A 115 -0.11 5.35 16.81
C TRP A 115 -1.43 5.89 16.29
N GLY A 116 -2.37 5.02 15.88
CA GLY A 116 -3.70 5.43 15.46
C GLY A 116 -4.51 6.03 16.61
N GLN A 117 -4.41 5.47 17.83
CA GLN A 117 -5.05 6.08 19.00
C GLN A 117 -4.48 7.46 19.29
N ARG A 118 -3.15 7.61 19.30
CA ARG A 118 -2.50 8.91 19.52
C ARG A 118 -2.92 9.95 18.47
N LEU A 119 -3.03 9.52 17.22
CA LEU A 119 -3.47 10.36 16.12
C LEU A 119 -4.92 10.83 16.31
N LEU A 120 -5.82 9.94 16.75
CA LEU A 120 -7.21 10.26 17.06
C LEU A 120 -7.34 11.16 18.29
N ASP A 121 -6.58 10.88 19.35
CA ASP A 121 -6.53 11.70 20.57
C ASP A 121 -6.10 13.14 20.24
N ALA A 122 -5.07 13.30 19.41
CA ALA A 122 -4.60 14.61 18.95
C ALA A 122 -5.64 15.37 18.11
N ALA A 123 -6.61 14.66 17.53
CA ALA A 123 -7.71 15.22 16.75
C ALA A 123 -9.02 15.34 17.56
N ALA A 124 -9.00 15.01 18.85
CA ALA A 124 -10.20 14.90 19.70
C ALA A 124 -11.30 13.99 19.10
N ALA A 125 -10.87 12.94 18.40
CA ALA A 125 -11.74 11.96 17.74
C ALA A 125 -11.52 10.57 18.34
N ASN A 126 -12.26 9.56 17.87
CA ASN A 126 -12.04 8.20 18.33
C ASN A 126 -12.33 7.14 17.25
N TRP A 127 -12.12 5.87 17.59
CA TRP A 127 -12.22 4.78 16.63
C TRP A 127 -13.61 4.59 16.04
N HIS A 128 -14.70 5.03 16.68
CA HIS A 128 -16.04 4.91 16.10
C HIS A 128 -16.23 5.82 14.87
N ASP A 129 -15.41 6.86 14.74
CA ASP A 129 -15.43 7.79 13.61
C ASP A 129 -14.67 7.23 12.39
N VAL A 130 -13.86 6.19 12.60
CA VAL A 130 -13.05 5.55 11.57
C VAL A 130 -13.85 4.43 10.92
N LYS A 131 -13.80 4.34 9.58
CA LYS A 131 -14.39 3.22 8.82
C LYS A 131 -13.95 1.88 9.40
N ASP A 132 -14.92 1.05 9.77
CA ASP A 132 -14.76 -0.26 10.41
C ASP A 132 -14.00 -0.24 11.75
N GLY A 133 -13.81 0.96 12.31
CA GLY A 133 -13.16 1.23 13.58
C GLY A 133 -11.77 0.62 13.77
N LYS A 134 -11.41 0.40 15.03
CA LYS A 134 -10.13 -0.20 15.41
C LYS A 134 -9.94 -1.57 14.78
N ALA A 135 -10.99 -2.39 14.75
CA ALA A 135 -10.99 -3.73 14.18
C ALA A 135 -10.53 -3.71 12.71
N GLY A 136 -11.12 -2.83 11.89
CA GLY A 136 -10.75 -2.67 10.50
C GLY A 136 -9.31 -2.19 10.31
N ALA A 137 -8.84 -1.24 11.13
CA ALA A 137 -7.45 -0.77 11.06
C ALA A 137 -6.44 -1.87 11.43
N VAL A 138 -6.74 -2.67 12.45
CA VAL A 138 -5.90 -3.82 12.86
C VAL A 138 -5.84 -4.87 11.77
N GLU A 139 -6.94 -5.14 11.08
CA GLU A 139 -6.95 -6.09 9.97
C GLU A 139 -5.97 -5.67 8.86
N VAL A 140 -5.95 -4.39 8.50
CA VAL A 140 -4.97 -3.86 7.54
C VAL A 140 -3.54 -4.12 8.00
N ALA A 141 -3.22 -3.82 9.27
CA ALA A 141 -1.89 -4.01 9.82
C ALA A 141 -1.48 -5.49 9.90
N VAL A 142 -2.42 -6.39 10.18
CA VAL A 142 -2.17 -7.84 10.18
C VAL A 142 -1.80 -8.32 8.78
N VAL A 143 -2.58 -7.95 7.76
CA VAL A 143 -2.32 -8.33 6.37
C VAL A 143 -1.00 -7.74 5.89
N ARG A 144 -0.76 -6.44 6.14
CA ARG A 144 0.49 -5.76 5.79
C ARG A 144 1.70 -6.44 6.43
N ASN A 145 1.63 -6.76 7.73
CA ASN A 145 2.76 -7.37 8.43
C ASN A 145 3.08 -8.76 7.89
N ALA A 146 2.08 -9.58 7.60
CA ALA A 146 2.31 -10.88 6.98
C ALA A 146 3.03 -10.73 5.63
N ILE A 147 2.54 -9.83 4.76
CA ILE A 147 3.18 -9.54 3.47
C ILE A 147 4.62 -9.06 3.65
N ALA A 148 4.87 -8.15 4.60
CA ALA A 148 6.20 -7.61 4.86
C ALA A 148 7.20 -8.68 5.35
N HIS A 149 6.70 -9.76 5.96
CA HIS A 149 7.51 -10.92 6.37
C HIS A 149 7.61 -12.00 5.27
N GLY A 150 7.00 -11.79 4.11
CA GLY A 150 6.95 -12.76 3.02
C GLY A 150 5.89 -13.85 3.19
N ASP A 151 5.06 -13.75 4.22
CA ASP A 151 3.98 -14.70 4.49
C ASP A 151 2.81 -14.48 3.53
N ARG A 152 2.24 -15.59 3.04
CA ARG A 152 1.01 -15.61 2.23
C ARG A 152 -0.19 -16.20 2.96
N THR A 153 -0.06 -16.49 4.26
CA THR A 153 -1.09 -17.15 5.06
C THR A 153 -1.28 -16.49 6.42
N TYR A 154 -2.44 -16.72 7.03
CA TYR A 154 -2.69 -16.30 8.41
C TYR A 154 -1.91 -17.18 9.39
N THR A 155 -1.12 -16.55 10.25
CA THR A 155 -0.49 -17.23 11.40
C THR A 155 -1.45 -17.25 12.60
N GLN A 156 -1.21 -18.12 13.59
CA GLN A 156 -1.95 -18.07 14.85
C GLN A 156 -1.81 -16.70 15.54
N ARG A 157 -0.63 -16.07 15.45
CA ARG A 157 -0.40 -14.73 16.00
C ARG A 157 -1.29 -13.68 15.33
N SER A 158 -1.41 -13.73 14.01
CA SER A 158 -2.30 -12.85 13.24
C SER A 158 -3.75 -13.02 13.67
N ILE A 159 -4.23 -14.26 13.80
CA ILE A 159 -5.60 -14.57 14.25
C ILE A 159 -5.86 -14.04 15.66
N ASN A 160 -4.93 -14.28 16.59
CA ASN A 160 -5.06 -13.79 17.96
C ASN A 160 -5.15 -12.25 18.00
N ARG A 161 -4.36 -11.56 17.18
CA ARG A 161 -4.39 -10.09 17.08
C ARG A 161 -5.72 -9.57 16.52
N LEU A 162 -6.27 -10.23 15.49
CA LEU A 162 -7.58 -9.91 14.93
C LEU A 162 -8.70 -10.11 15.98
N GLN A 163 -8.70 -11.23 16.68
CA GLN A 163 -9.68 -11.53 17.74
C GLN A 163 -9.60 -10.51 18.89
N ALA A 164 -8.39 -10.16 19.33
CA ALA A 164 -8.18 -9.14 20.37
C ALA A 164 -8.69 -7.75 19.94
N ALA A 165 -8.76 -7.47 18.64
CA ALA A 165 -9.33 -6.24 18.08
C ALA A 165 -10.84 -6.32 17.84
N GLY A 166 -11.49 -7.45 18.14
CA GLY A 166 -12.92 -7.65 17.97
C GLY A 166 -13.35 -8.11 16.56
N VAL A 167 -12.40 -8.51 15.72
CA VAL A 167 -12.71 -9.07 14.39
C VAL A 167 -13.25 -10.49 14.56
N GLN A 168 -14.38 -10.78 13.91
CA GLN A 168 -14.90 -12.15 13.81
C GLN A 168 -14.05 -12.92 12.81
N VAL A 169 -13.18 -13.80 13.30
CA VAL A 169 -12.27 -14.59 12.47
C VAL A 169 -12.85 -15.98 12.24
N SER A 170 -13.20 -16.30 10.99
CA SER A 170 -13.66 -17.62 10.56
C SER A 170 -12.56 -18.46 9.89
N VAL A 171 -11.36 -17.91 9.72
CA VAL A 171 -10.22 -18.57 9.07
C VAL A 171 -9.31 -19.26 10.07
N SER A 172 -8.78 -20.43 9.69
CA SER A 172 -7.81 -21.19 10.47
C SER A 172 -6.37 -20.73 10.17
N PRO A 173 -5.40 -20.99 11.07
CA PRO A 173 -3.99 -20.81 10.76
C PRO A 173 -3.61 -21.58 9.49
N GLY A 174 -2.76 -21.00 8.65
CA GLY A 174 -2.36 -21.54 7.35
C GLY A 174 -3.34 -21.21 6.20
N ALA A 175 -4.51 -20.64 6.50
CA ALA A 175 -5.41 -20.17 5.45
C ALA A 175 -4.75 -19.04 4.64
N PRO A 176 -4.93 -19.00 3.30
CA PRO A 176 -4.32 -17.98 2.45
C PRO A 176 -4.87 -16.58 2.76
N LEU A 177 -3.97 -15.59 2.75
CA LEU A 177 -4.35 -14.18 2.83
C LEU A 177 -5.08 -13.78 1.55
N GLN A 178 -6.32 -13.32 1.69
CA GLN A 178 -7.09 -12.79 0.59
C GLN A 178 -6.70 -11.32 0.35
N LEU A 179 -6.12 -11.05 -0.83
CA LEU A 179 -5.76 -9.70 -1.25
C LEU A 179 -6.03 -9.52 -2.76
N ASP A 180 -7.31 -9.53 -3.09
CA ASP A 180 -7.77 -9.07 -4.39
C ASP A 180 -7.89 -7.53 -4.42
N TYR A 181 -8.32 -6.99 -5.57
CA TYR A 181 -8.49 -5.56 -5.74
C TYR A 181 -9.57 -4.97 -4.81
N THR A 182 -10.62 -5.73 -4.51
CA THR A 182 -11.71 -5.31 -3.62
C THR A 182 -11.21 -5.20 -2.18
N ALA A 183 -10.50 -6.21 -1.68
CA ALA A 183 -9.86 -6.20 -0.38
C ALA A 183 -8.85 -5.05 -0.26
N LEU A 184 -8.02 -4.84 -1.28
CA LEU A 184 -7.09 -3.71 -1.32
C LEU A 184 -7.83 -2.36 -1.26
N HIS A 185 -8.95 -2.22 -1.97
CA HIS A 185 -9.77 -1.00 -1.93
C HIS A 185 -10.28 -0.72 -0.51
N GLU A 186 -10.82 -1.73 0.18
CA GLU A 186 -11.30 -1.60 1.56
C GLU A 186 -10.17 -1.25 2.53
N TYR A 187 -9.00 -1.91 2.42
CA TYR A 187 -7.84 -1.59 3.26
C TYR A 187 -7.34 -0.16 3.06
N ARG A 188 -7.28 0.31 1.81
CA ARG A 188 -6.96 1.71 1.49
C ARG A 188 -8.00 2.66 2.07
N ALA A 189 -9.29 2.33 1.96
CA ALA A 189 -10.37 3.16 2.49
C ALA A 189 -10.31 3.30 4.01
N ARG A 190 -9.98 2.22 4.74
CA ARG A 190 -9.79 2.23 6.21
C ARG A 190 -8.63 3.10 6.63
N LEU A 191 -7.45 2.95 5.98
CA LEU A 191 -6.29 3.81 6.22
C LEU A 191 -6.62 5.28 5.93
N LYS A 192 -7.27 5.56 4.79
CA LYS A 192 -7.69 6.90 4.41
C LYS A 192 -8.63 7.52 5.43
N SER A 193 -9.58 6.74 5.95
CA SER A 193 -10.51 7.16 6.98
C SER A 193 -9.77 7.53 8.26
N LEU A 194 -8.84 6.70 8.72
CA LEU A 194 -8.04 6.96 9.92
C LEU A 194 -7.26 8.27 9.79
N LEU A 195 -6.56 8.49 8.67
CA LEU A 195 -5.80 9.72 8.44
C LEU A 195 -6.70 10.96 8.38
N ARG A 196 -7.89 10.86 7.76
CA ARG A 196 -8.85 11.97 7.69
C ARG A 196 -9.41 12.34 9.05
N VAL A 197 -9.87 11.36 9.81
CA VAL A 197 -10.40 11.55 11.17
C VAL A 197 -9.30 12.08 12.09
N GLY A 198 -8.08 11.56 11.95
CA GLY A 198 -6.86 12.04 12.60
C GLY A 198 -6.41 13.44 12.18
N GLN A 199 -7.17 14.13 11.32
CA GLN A 199 -6.87 15.46 10.81
C GLN A 199 -5.44 15.59 10.27
N VAL A 200 -4.97 14.55 9.59
CA VAL A 200 -3.73 14.58 8.82
C VAL A 200 -3.99 15.50 7.62
N ARG A 201 -3.40 16.69 7.67
CA ARG A 201 -3.58 17.70 6.64
C ARG A 201 -2.82 17.27 5.37
N GLY A 202 -3.48 17.38 4.22
CA GLY A 202 -2.78 17.88 3.03
C GLY A 202 -2.84 19.41 3.08
N ALA A 203 -2.00 20.11 2.34
CA ALA A 203 -1.74 21.54 2.50
C ALA A 203 -2.95 22.39 2.90
N VAL A 204 -2.65 23.37 3.74
CA VAL A 204 -3.47 24.57 3.85
C VAL A 204 -3.30 25.37 2.54
N GLY A 205 -4.41 25.62 1.84
CA GLY A 205 -4.52 26.36 0.57
C GLY A 205 -4.91 25.42 -0.57
N ASP A 206 -6.08 25.45 -1.21
CA ASP A 206 -7.16 26.44 -1.32
C ASP A 206 -8.51 25.69 -1.20
N GLY A 207 -9.60 26.22 -0.65
CA GLY A 207 -10.19 27.48 -1.09
C GLY A 207 -10.85 27.29 -2.47
N GLU A 208 -12.11 26.86 -2.48
CA GLU A 208 -13.06 26.98 -3.61
C GLU A 208 -12.75 26.28 -4.96
N SER A 209 -13.69 25.39 -5.31
CA SER A 209 -14.16 24.93 -6.65
C SER A 209 -13.91 23.47 -6.98
#